data_AF-A0AAD4GDZ4-F1
#
_entry.id   AF-A0AAD4GDZ4-F1
#
_cell.length_a   1.000
_cell.length_b   1.000
_cell.length_c   1.000
_cell.angle_alpha   90.00
_cell.angle_beta   90.00
_cell.angle_gamma   90.00
#
_symmetry.space_group_name_H-M   'P 1'
#
loop_
_entity.id
_entity.type
_entity.pdbx_description
1 polymer ?
#
loop_
_entity_poly.entity_id
_entity_poly.type
_entity_poly.pdbx_seq_one_letter_code
_entity_poly.pdbx_strand_id
1 'polypeptide(L)'
;MAPIHITFDAEAQALLESVERRRNDLSTFQIPRLRACTGPLATQQAWAAEIREDIEQLAKQVEELDVLIDDQRTDRARTALKAKVDEHLKMLDGLRKDSRAAVLASKRAIDAQTRSQREELLLRSPSVREQVTPSNEKVTEDVLIKANNNVTDALQRTIGLMQKELEQSVLSSQLLESSTANLQSASQEHDMLNLLIGTSKQLVTALEQTDWLDRVLIIAALVFFGLVVLFILKQRILDRGLRIAFWWTRFVPGLDGSRGRATGEKLKEVVTDVGAGTSLTSVVVAATAIPSTLASVLAVTATLPGHSIDVSQTEESVPLWGVASESAATADSGSTLVSEPVHVEL
;
A
#
# COMPACT_ATOMS: atom_id res chain seq x y z
N MET A 1 32.46 -36.42 -2.27
CA MET A 1 31.64 -35.79 -1.21
C MET A 1 30.23 -36.31 -1.36
N ALA A 2 29.71 -37.06 -0.40
CA ALA A 2 28.31 -37.44 -0.39
C ALA A 2 27.46 -36.18 -0.12
N PRO A 3 26.33 -35.97 -0.83
CA PRO A 3 25.45 -34.86 -0.57
C PRO A 3 24.95 -34.97 0.88
N ILE A 4 25.16 -33.91 1.66
CA ILE A 4 24.68 -33.84 3.03
C ILE A 4 23.16 -33.76 2.92
N HIS A 5 22.46 -34.78 3.40
CA HIS A 5 21.01 -34.76 3.51
C HIS A 5 20.65 -33.65 4.50
N ILE A 6 20.07 -32.57 3.97
CA ILE A 6 19.52 -31.49 4.76
C ILE A 6 18.26 -32.06 5.40
N THR A 7 18.36 -32.49 6.66
CA THR A 7 17.22 -32.99 7.41
C THR A 7 16.49 -31.79 8.00
N PHE A 8 15.36 -31.43 7.42
CA PHE A 8 14.43 -30.50 8.06
C PHE A 8 13.75 -31.20 9.23
N ASP A 9 13.25 -30.42 10.19
CA ASP A 9 12.43 -30.98 11.26
C ASP A 9 11.19 -31.70 10.68
N ALA A 10 10.72 -32.76 11.36
CA ALA A 10 9.64 -33.60 10.86
C ALA A 10 8.33 -32.81 10.66
N GLU A 11 8.09 -31.81 11.50
CA GLU A 11 6.95 -30.91 11.41
C GLU A 11 7.02 -30.01 10.16
N ALA A 12 8.20 -29.41 9.92
CA ALA A 12 8.43 -28.58 8.73
C ALA A 12 8.29 -29.37 7.42
N GLN A 13 8.72 -30.64 7.38
CA GLN A 13 8.53 -31.50 6.21
C GLN A 13 7.07 -31.83 5.94
N ALA A 14 6.30 -32.13 7.00
CA ALA A 14 4.87 -32.43 6.89
C ALA A 14 4.08 -31.21 6.37
N LEU A 15 4.39 -30.01 6.88
CA LEU A 15 3.76 -28.77 6.41
C LEU A 15 4.12 -28.47 4.95
N LEU A 16 5.39 -28.61 4.57
CA LEU A 16 5.84 -28.40 3.20
C LEU A 16 5.16 -29.35 2.21
N GLU A 17 5.02 -30.63 2.58
CA GLU A 17 4.28 -31.60 1.76
C GLU A 17 2.79 -31.23 1.66
N SER A 18 2.18 -30.75 2.75
CA SER A 18 0.79 -30.30 2.75
C SER A 18 0.56 -29.08 1.84
N VAL A 19 1.48 -28.10 1.88
CA VAL A 19 1.48 -26.90 1.03
C VAL A 19 1.64 -27.29 -0.44
N GLU A 20 2.56 -28.19 -0.74
CA GLU A 20 2.81 -28.65 -2.10
C GLU A 20 1.61 -29.41 -2.70
N ARG A 21 0.98 -30.29 -1.92
CA ARG A 21 -0.24 -31.01 -2.35
C ARG A 21 -1.37 -30.04 -2.65
N ARG A 22 -1.66 -29.11 -1.74
CA ARG A 22 -2.75 -28.14 -1.89
C ARG A 22 -2.49 -27.16 -3.04
N ARG A 23 -1.23 -26.71 -3.21
CA ARG A 23 -0.82 -25.92 -4.37
C ARG A 23 -1.10 -26.66 -5.68
N ASN A 24 -0.72 -27.93 -5.76
CA ASN A 24 -0.91 -28.72 -6.98
C ASN A 24 -2.40 -28.93 -7.29
N ASP A 25 -3.24 -29.09 -6.27
CA ASP A 25 -4.69 -29.19 -6.44
C ASP A 25 -5.29 -27.88 -7.01
N LEU A 26 -4.92 -26.74 -6.43
CA LEU A 26 -5.35 -25.42 -6.88
C LEU A 26 -4.94 -25.13 -8.32
N SER A 27 -3.69 -25.40 -8.69
CA SER A 27 -3.17 -25.11 -10.02
C SER A 27 -3.71 -26.06 -11.10
N THR A 28 -3.87 -27.35 -10.77
CA THR A 28 -4.20 -28.40 -11.76
C THR A 28 -5.71 -28.55 -11.94
N PHE A 29 -6.49 -28.42 -10.86
CA PHE A 29 -7.92 -28.73 -10.88
C PHE A 29 -8.78 -27.50 -10.68
N GLN A 30 -8.56 -26.72 -9.62
CA GLN A 30 -9.51 -25.67 -9.23
C GLN A 30 -9.47 -24.46 -10.17
N ILE A 31 -8.28 -23.95 -10.52
CA ILE A 31 -8.14 -22.79 -11.42
C ILE A 31 -8.64 -23.10 -12.84
N PRO A 32 -8.26 -24.23 -13.47
CA PRO A 32 -8.78 -24.59 -14.79
C PRO A 32 -10.29 -24.84 -14.77
N ARG A 33 -10.82 -25.47 -13.71
CA ARG A 33 -12.26 -25.64 -13.52
C ARG A 33 -12.95 -24.28 -13.53
N LEU A 34 -12.50 -23.32 -12.73
CA LEU A 34 -13.10 -21.99 -12.69
C LEU A 34 -13.01 -21.27 -14.05
N ARG A 35 -11.91 -21.44 -14.80
CA ARG A 35 -11.78 -20.88 -16.17
C ARG A 35 -12.79 -21.48 -17.15
N ALA A 36 -13.05 -22.79 -17.06
CA ALA A 36 -13.98 -23.50 -17.93
C ALA A 36 -15.45 -23.26 -17.56
N CYS A 37 -15.74 -22.66 -16.42
CA CYS A 37 -17.10 -22.43 -15.97
C CYS A 37 -17.77 -21.26 -16.71
N THR A 38 -18.70 -21.62 -17.58
CA THR A 38 -19.64 -20.73 -18.29
C THR A 38 -21.03 -20.70 -17.63
N GLY A 39 -21.19 -21.34 -16.47
CA GLY A 39 -22.47 -21.49 -15.77
C GLY A 39 -22.97 -20.22 -15.05
N PRO A 40 -24.08 -20.33 -14.30
CA PRO A 40 -24.71 -19.21 -13.59
C PRO A 40 -23.73 -18.47 -12.65
N LEU A 41 -23.80 -17.14 -12.63
CA LEU A 41 -22.92 -16.26 -11.85
C LEU A 41 -22.76 -16.68 -10.38
N ALA A 42 -23.83 -17.17 -9.75
CA ALA A 42 -23.82 -17.63 -8.36
C ALA A 42 -22.86 -18.81 -8.12
N THR A 43 -22.81 -19.77 -9.06
CA THR A 43 -21.91 -20.94 -8.95
C THR A 43 -20.45 -20.56 -9.16
N GLN A 44 -20.19 -19.63 -10.08
CA GLN A 44 -18.87 -19.06 -10.31
C GLN A 44 -18.37 -18.30 -9.07
N GLN A 45 -19.23 -17.51 -8.43
CA GLN A 45 -18.90 -16.78 -7.21
C GLN A 45 -18.58 -17.72 -6.04
N ALA A 46 -19.31 -18.83 -5.90
CA ALA A 46 -19.03 -19.84 -4.88
C ALA A 46 -17.64 -20.47 -5.07
N TRP A 47 -17.29 -20.93 -6.28
CA TRP A 47 -15.95 -21.46 -6.55
C TRP A 47 -14.84 -20.42 -6.43
N ALA A 48 -15.13 -19.15 -6.78
CA ALA A 48 -14.18 -18.07 -6.57
C ALA A 48 -13.93 -17.79 -5.08
N ALA A 49 -14.93 -17.96 -4.23
CA ALA A 49 -14.79 -17.84 -2.78
C ALA A 49 -13.98 -19.02 -2.20
N GLU A 50 -14.30 -20.25 -2.63
CA GLU A 50 -13.58 -21.48 -2.23
C GLU A 50 -12.08 -21.38 -2.57
N ILE A 51 -11.73 -20.98 -3.81
CA ILE A 51 -10.33 -20.78 -4.22
C ILE A 51 -9.64 -19.70 -3.40
N ARG A 52 -10.34 -18.63 -3.02
CA ARG A 52 -9.74 -17.57 -2.18
C ARG A 52 -9.45 -18.08 -0.79
N GLU A 53 -10.39 -18.82 -0.20
CA GLU A 53 -10.20 -19.44 1.10
C GLU A 53 -9.02 -20.41 1.08
N ASP A 54 -8.91 -21.26 0.06
CA ASP A 54 -7.79 -22.20 -0.07
C ASP A 54 -6.44 -21.48 -0.25
N ILE A 55 -6.40 -20.36 -0.98
CA ILE A 55 -5.21 -19.50 -1.12
C ILE A 55 -4.85 -18.84 0.22
N GLU A 56 -5.83 -18.40 1.01
CA GLU A 56 -5.62 -17.82 2.33
C GLU A 56 -5.11 -18.88 3.32
N GLN A 57 -5.64 -20.10 3.26
CA GLN A 57 -5.15 -21.19 4.08
C GLN A 57 -3.72 -21.59 3.67
N LEU A 58 -3.39 -21.61 2.37
CA LEU A 58 -2.01 -21.77 1.91
C LEU A 58 -1.08 -20.68 2.45
N ALA A 59 -1.54 -19.42 2.47
CA ALA A 59 -0.76 -18.31 3.01
C ALA A 59 -0.44 -18.52 4.50
N LYS A 60 -1.43 -18.94 5.29
CA LYS A 60 -1.25 -19.26 6.72
C LYS A 60 -0.25 -20.40 6.94
N GLN A 61 -0.31 -21.46 6.12
CA GLN A 61 0.65 -22.57 6.21
C GLN A 61 2.08 -22.14 5.85
N VAL A 62 2.24 -21.20 4.92
CA VAL A 62 3.55 -20.64 4.57
C VAL A 62 4.09 -19.74 5.68
N GLU A 63 3.22 -18.97 6.34
CA GLU A 63 3.58 -18.16 7.52
C GLU A 63 3.96 -19.04 8.72
N GLU A 64 3.22 -20.13 8.97
CA GLU A 64 3.58 -21.14 9.96
C GLU A 64 4.95 -21.76 9.66
N LEU A 65 5.23 -22.05 8.39
CA LEU A 65 6.54 -22.54 7.96
C LEU A 65 7.66 -21.51 8.21
N ASP A 66 7.38 -20.21 8.07
CA ASP A 66 8.33 -19.13 8.35
C ASP A 66 8.65 -19.03 9.85
N VAL A 67 7.67 -19.22 10.73
CA VAL A 67 7.91 -19.30 12.18
C VAL A 67 8.81 -20.50 12.53
N LEU A 68 8.62 -21.65 11.89
CA LEU A 68 9.42 -22.85 12.11
C LEU A 68 10.87 -22.73 11.59
N ILE A 69 11.17 -21.77 10.73
CA ILE A 69 12.54 -21.49 10.29
C ILE A 69 13.40 -21.00 11.46
N ASP A 70 12.82 -20.25 12.39
CA ASP A 70 13.56 -19.70 13.52
C ASP A 70 13.84 -20.72 14.63
N ASP A 71 13.05 -21.80 14.69
CA ASP A 71 13.28 -22.92 15.63
C ASP A 71 14.34 -23.93 15.12
N GLN A 72 14.81 -23.78 13.88
CA GLN A 72 15.81 -24.70 13.33
C GLN A 72 17.20 -24.52 13.97
N ARG A 73 17.68 -25.61 14.56
CA ARG A 73 19.00 -25.72 15.21
C ARG A 73 20.21 -25.59 14.29
N THR A 74 20.05 -25.80 12.98
CA THR A 74 21.18 -25.81 12.03
C THR A 74 21.07 -24.66 11.03
N ASP A 75 22.07 -23.77 11.01
CA ASP A 75 22.09 -22.61 10.11
C ASP A 75 21.94 -22.98 8.62
N ARG A 76 22.53 -24.10 8.19
CA ARG A 76 22.43 -24.59 6.80
C ARG A 76 21.00 -25.02 6.44
N ALA A 77 20.32 -25.69 7.36
CA ALA A 77 18.95 -26.15 7.16
C ALA A 77 17.95 -24.98 7.27
N ARG A 78 18.25 -23.98 8.12
CA ARG A 78 17.56 -22.69 8.15
C ARG A 78 17.64 -21.95 6.82
N THR A 79 18.82 -21.81 6.24
CA THR A 79 18.98 -21.15 4.92
C THR A 79 18.31 -21.91 3.79
N ALA A 80 18.33 -23.24 3.81
CA ALA A 80 17.66 -24.07 2.81
C ALA A 80 16.13 -23.97 2.92
N LEU A 81 15.60 -23.93 4.14
CA LEU A 81 14.15 -23.78 4.37
C LEU A 81 13.68 -22.38 3.97
N LYS A 82 14.42 -21.32 4.31
CA LYS A 82 14.15 -19.95 3.82
C LYS A 82 14.05 -19.87 2.31
N ALA A 83 15.00 -20.45 1.59
CA ALA A 83 14.96 -20.47 0.12
C ALA A 83 13.69 -21.17 -0.41
N LYS A 84 13.21 -22.21 0.27
CA LYS A 84 11.99 -22.92 -0.11
C LYS A 84 10.73 -22.13 0.23
N VAL A 85 10.67 -21.46 1.37
CA VAL A 85 9.57 -20.55 1.73
C VAL A 85 9.49 -19.39 0.74
N ASP A 86 10.61 -18.78 0.37
CA ASP A 86 10.65 -17.72 -0.65
C ASP A 86 10.13 -18.20 -2.02
N GLU A 87 10.43 -19.44 -2.39
CA GLU A 87 9.88 -20.07 -3.60
C GLU A 87 8.36 -20.22 -3.50
N HIS A 88 7.85 -20.71 -2.36
CA HIS A 88 6.41 -20.86 -2.12
C HIS A 88 5.68 -19.52 -2.09
N LEU A 89 6.26 -18.46 -1.54
CA LEU A 89 5.70 -17.10 -1.55
C LEU A 89 5.56 -16.57 -2.98
N LYS A 90 6.60 -16.69 -3.80
CA LYS A 90 6.56 -16.30 -5.22
C LYS A 90 5.48 -17.08 -5.99
N MET A 91 5.36 -18.38 -5.72
CA MET A 91 4.33 -19.22 -6.33
C MET A 91 2.92 -18.82 -5.88
N LEU A 92 2.73 -18.48 -4.61
CA LEU A 92 1.46 -18.04 -4.06
C LEU A 92 1.00 -16.73 -4.72
N ASP A 93 1.91 -15.79 -4.93
CA ASP A 93 1.61 -14.56 -5.67
C ASP A 93 1.27 -14.82 -7.14
N GLY A 94 1.93 -15.78 -7.78
CA GLY A 94 1.54 -16.28 -9.10
C GLY A 94 0.11 -16.83 -9.09
N LEU A 95 -0.20 -17.68 -8.11
CA LEU A 95 -1.52 -18.32 -7.96
C LEU A 95 -2.64 -17.30 -7.69
N ARG A 96 -2.37 -16.25 -6.90
CA ARG A 96 -3.28 -15.11 -6.70
C ARG A 96 -3.56 -14.35 -8.00
N LYS A 97 -2.55 -14.16 -8.85
CA LYS A 97 -2.73 -13.52 -10.16
C LYS A 97 -3.53 -14.43 -11.09
N ASP A 98 -3.23 -15.73 -11.11
CA ASP A 98 -3.92 -16.71 -11.93
C ASP A 98 -5.39 -16.90 -11.55
N SER A 99 -5.70 -16.88 -10.24
CA SER A 99 -7.08 -16.96 -9.74
C SER A 99 -7.88 -15.72 -10.12
N ARG A 100 -7.30 -14.51 -9.98
CA ARG A 100 -7.92 -13.26 -10.45
C ARG A 100 -8.13 -13.28 -11.96
N ALA A 101 -7.14 -13.71 -12.73
CA ALA A 101 -7.25 -13.84 -14.18
C ALA A 101 -8.34 -14.85 -14.58
N ALA A 102 -8.44 -15.98 -13.87
CA ALA A 102 -9.46 -17.00 -14.09
C ALA A 102 -10.88 -16.50 -13.82
N VAL A 103 -11.07 -15.77 -12.72
CA VAL A 103 -12.36 -15.16 -12.36
C VAL A 103 -12.78 -14.12 -13.40
N LEU A 104 -11.85 -13.30 -13.88
CA LEU A 104 -12.15 -12.33 -14.93
C LEU A 104 -12.44 -13.00 -16.28
N ALA A 105 -11.72 -14.06 -16.63
CA ALA A 105 -11.95 -14.81 -17.86
C ALA A 105 -13.34 -15.48 -17.88
N SER A 106 -13.70 -16.17 -16.81
CA SER A 106 -15.03 -16.81 -16.66
C SER A 106 -16.14 -15.77 -16.62
N LYS A 107 -15.95 -14.63 -15.94
CA LYS A 107 -16.95 -13.54 -15.95
C LYS A 107 -17.17 -13.00 -17.35
N ARG A 108 -16.09 -12.74 -18.11
CA ARG A 108 -16.21 -12.28 -19.51
C ARG A 108 -16.92 -13.30 -20.39
N ALA A 109 -16.68 -14.60 -20.18
CA ALA A 109 -17.37 -15.66 -20.92
C ALA A 109 -18.88 -15.70 -20.60
N ILE A 110 -19.25 -15.58 -19.33
CA ILE A 110 -20.66 -15.53 -18.89
C ILE A 110 -21.35 -14.26 -19.44
N ASP A 111 -20.67 -13.12 -19.40
CA ASP A 111 -21.21 -11.86 -19.93
C ASP A 111 -21.41 -11.95 -21.45
N ALA A 112 -20.48 -12.57 -22.18
CA ALA A 112 -20.61 -12.81 -23.62
C ALA A 112 -21.76 -13.76 -23.96
N GLN A 113 -21.95 -14.83 -23.18
CA GLN A 113 -23.06 -15.78 -23.35
C GLN A 113 -24.41 -15.12 -23.03
N THR A 114 -24.47 -14.30 -21.99
CA THR A 114 -25.69 -13.57 -21.63
C THR A 114 -26.06 -12.54 -22.70
N ARG A 115 -25.07 -11.87 -23.28
CA ARG A 115 -25.29 -10.91 -24.39
C ARG A 115 -25.81 -11.62 -25.64
N SER A 116 -25.18 -12.70 -26.07
CA SER A 116 -25.65 -13.48 -27.22
C SER A 116 -27.06 -14.04 -27.03
N GLN A 117 -27.40 -14.58 -25.84
CA GLN A 117 -28.77 -15.00 -25.55
C GLN A 117 -29.78 -13.87 -25.63
N ARG A 118 -29.43 -12.65 -25.17
CA ARG A 118 -30.32 -11.48 -25.29
C ARG A 118 -30.53 -11.09 -26.75
N GLU A 119 -29.47 -11.10 -27.56
CA GLU A 119 -29.56 -10.80 -28.99
C GLU A 119 -30.45 -11.83 -29.72
N GLU A 120 -30.32 -13.12 -29.40
CA GLU A 120 -31.20 -14.16 -29.94
C GLU A 120 -32.67 -13.98 -29.54
N LEU A 121 -32.94 -13.59 -28.28
CA LEU A 121 -34.31 -13.34 -27.82
C LEU A 121 -34.94 -12.10 -28.45
N LEU A 122 -34.14 -11.03 -28.65
CA LEU A 122 -34.59 -9.81 -29.32
C LEU A 122 -34.85 -10.03 -30.82
N LEU A 123 -34.05 -10.86 -31.48
CA LEU A 123 -34.29 -11.27 -32.86
C LEU A 123 -35.48 -12.23 -32.99
N ARG A 124 -35.81 -12.97 -31.92
CA ARG A 124 -36.91 -13.95 -31.89
C ARG A 124 -38.26 -13.38 -31.44
N SER A 125 -38.35 -12.17 -30.91
CA SER A 125 -39.65 -11.56 -30.57
C SER A 125 -40.39 -11.11 -31.85
N PRO A 126 -41.51 -11.74 -32.25
CA PRO A 126 -42.26 -11.28 -33.41
C PRO A 126 -43.13 -10.10 -32.98
N SER A 127 -43.11 -9.04 -33.79
CA SER A 127 -44.04 -7.92 -33.68
C SER A 127 -45.48 -8.41 -33.81
N VAL A 128 -46.30 -8.10 -32.81
CA VAL A 128 -47.76 -8.26 -32.80
C VAL A 128 -48.32 -7.40 -33.93
N ARG A 129 -48.54 -7.99 -35.10
CA ARG A 129 -49.14 -7.35 -36.27
C ARG A 129 -50.60 -7.78 -36.40
N GLU A 130 -51.46 -6.92 -35.89
CA GLU A 130 -52.57 -6.34 -36.65
C GLU A 130 -53.50 -7.32 -37.38
N GLN A 131 -54.62 -7.66 -36.74
CA GLN A 131 -55.86 -7.93 -37.46
C GLN A 131 -57.06 -7.75 -36.53
N VAL A 132 -57.99 -6.86 -36.91
CA VAL A 132 -59.45 -7.10 -37.01
C VAL A 132 -60.18 -5.74 -37.07
N THR A 133 -60.80 -5.51 -38.23
CA THR A 133 -61.61 -4.36 -38.68
C THR A 133 -63.06 -4.39 -38.13
N PRO A 134 -63.76 -3.24 -38.01
CA PRO A 134 -65.13 -3.18 -37.52
C PRO A 134 -66.18 -3.00 -38.65
N SER A 135 -67.34 -3.64 -38.51
CA SER A 135 -68.52 -3.46 -39.38
C SER A 135 -69.60 -2.61 -38.69
N ASN A 136 -70.14 -1.64 -39.44
CA ASN A 136 -70.91 -0.48 -39.01
C ASN A 136 -72.30 -0.48 -39.69
N GLU A 137 -73.41 -0.53 -38.93
CA GLU A 137 -74.66 0.16 -39.31
C GLU A 137 -75.77 0.13 -38.23
N LYS A 138 -75.76 -0.81 -37.27
CA LYS A 138 -76.69 -0.77 -36.10
C LYS A 138 -76.31 0.27 -35.03
N VAL A 139 -75.46 1.21 -35.45
CA VAL A 139 -74.42 1.80 -34.62
C VAL A 139 -74.94 3.00 -33.85
N THR A 140 -75.98 3.73 -34.21
CA THR A 140 -76.24 5.04 -33.57
C THR A 140 -76.80 4.98 -32.13
N GLU A 141 -77.78 4.12 -31.83
CA GLU A 141 -78.32 3.94 -30.46
C GLU A 141 -77.38 3.08 -29.60
N ASP A 142 -76.85 2.00 -30.19
CA ASP A 142 -75.80 1.17 -29.60
C ASP A 142 -74.50 1.95 -29.42
N VAL A 143 -74.24 3.03 -30.16
CA VAL A 143 -73.05 3.90 -29.99
C VAL A 143 -73.22 4.81 -28.81
N LEU A 144 -74.41 5.33 -28.49
CA LEU A 144 -74.55 6.08 -27.24
C LEU A 144 -74.38 5.16 -26.03
N ILE A 145 -74.99 3.98 -26.05
CA ILE A 145 -74.85 3.00 -24.97
C ILE A 145 -73.44 2.42 -24.92
N LYS A 146 -72.80 2.12 -26.06
CA LYS A 146 -71.38 1.71 -26.13
C LYS A 146 -70.43 2.85 -25.83
N ALA A 147 -70.75 4.10 -26.11
CA ALA A 147 -69.91 5.24 -25.77
C ALA A 147 -69.89 5.42 -24.25
N ASN A 148 -71.03 5.30 -23.58
CA ASN A 148 -71.07 5.40 -22.13
C ASN A 148 -70.40 4.18 -21.45
N ASN A 149 -70.63 2.99 -21.98
CA ASN A 149 -69.89 1.79 -21.55
C ASN A 149 -68.39 1.89 -21.87
N ASN A 150 -67.98 2.48 -23.00
CA ASN A 150 -66.57 2.70 -23.34
C ASN A 150 -65.92 3.76 -22.46
N VAL A 151 -66.63 4.82 -22.08
CA VAL A 151 -66.12 5.79 -21.09
C VAL A 151 -65.97 5.12 -19.74
N THR A 152 -66.93 4.28 -19.34
CA THR A 152 -66.85 3.51 -18.10
C THR A 152 -65.70 2.49 -18.13
N ASP A 153 -65.56 1.73 -19.23
CA ASP A 153 -64.44 0.80 -19.45
C ASP A 153 -63.11 1.54 -19.51
N ALA A 154 -63.05 2.70 -20.17
CA ALA A 154 -61.84 3.51 -20.23
C ALA A 154 -61.47 4.04 -18.84
N LEU A 155 -62.44 4.42 -18.01
CA LEU A 155 -62.21 4.89 -16.65
C LEU A 155 -61.80 3.73 -15.73
N GLN A 156 -62.42 2.56 -15.86
CA GLN A 156 -62.05 1.35 -15.12
C GLN A 156 -60.64 0.87 -15.51
N ARG A 157 -60.31 0.96 -16.80
CA ARG A 157 -58.97 0.68 -17.35
C ARG A 157 -57.95 1.73 -16.92
N THR A 158 -58.35 3.00 -16.81
CA THR A 158 -57.51 4.09 -16.29
C THR A 158 -57.26 3.92 -14.80
N ILE A 159 -58.26 3.53 -14.01
CA ILE A 159 -58.10 3.20 -12.58
C ILE A 159 -57.15 2.01 -12.43
N GLY A 160 -57.30 0.97 -13.24
CA GLY A 160 -56.37 -0.18 -13.26
C GLY A 160 -54.95 0.22 -13.68
N LEU A 161 -54.80 1.14 -14.64
CA LEU A 161 -53.50 1.68 -15.03
C LEU A 161 -52.89 2.57 -13.94
N MET A 162 -53.68 3.41 -13.28
CA MET A 162 -53.22 4.25 -12.18
C MET A 162 -52.78 3.41 -10.99
N GLN A 163 -53.52 2.35 -10.63
CA GLN A 163 -53.09 1.40 -9.60
C GLN A 163 -51.77 0.74 -9.99
N LYS A 164 -51.63 0.30 -11.25
CA LYS A 164 -50.39 -0.30 -11.74
C LYS A 164 -49.22 0.68 -11.74
N GLU A 165 -49.43 1.92 -12.15
CA GLU A 165 -48.39 2.96 -12.10
C GLU A 165 -48.02 3.34 -10.67
N LEU A 166 -48.98 3.33 -9.73
CA LEU A 166 -48.71 3.56 -8.32
C LEU A 166 -47.92 2.39 -7.70
N GLU A 167 -48.27 1.13 -7.99
CA GLU A 167 -47.47 -0.04 -7.57
C GLU A 167 -46.05 0.04 -8.14
N GLN A 168 -45.92 0.42 -9.41
CA GLN A 168 -44.62 0.59 -10.07
C GLN A 168 -43.83 1.79 -9.50
N SER A 169 -44.52 2.86 -9.08
CA SER A 169 -43.93 4.04 -8.43
C SER A 169 -43.43 3.71 -7.02
N VAL A 170 -44.20 2.95 -6.24
CA VAL A 170 -43.78 2.49 -4.90
C VAL A 170 -42.56 1.56 -5.00
N LEU A 171 -42.55 0.64 -5.97
CA LEU A 171 -41.42 -0.26 -6.20
C LEU A 171 -40.17 0.53 -6.67
N SER A 172 -40.34 1.53 -7.53
CA SER A 172 -39.27 2.43 -7.95
C SER A 172 -38.73 3.27 -6.77
N SER A 173 -39.61 3.76 -5.90
CA SER A 173 -39.22 4.49 -4.69
C SER A 173 -38.42 3.62 -3.73
N GLN A 174 -38.83 2.37 -3.51
CA GLN A 174 -38.08 1.40 -2.71
C GLN A 174 -36.71 1.10 -3.31
N LEU A 175 -36.62 0.97 -4.64
CA LEU A 175 -35.34 0.77 -5.32
C LEU A 175 -34.44 2.00 -5.18
N LEU A 176 -34.97 3.21 -5.34
CA LEU A 176 -34.19 4.44 -5.15
C LEU A 176 -33.70 4.59 -3.71
N GLU A 177 -34.52 4.27 -2.72
CA GLU A 177 -34.13 4.29 -1.32
C GLU A 177 -33.06 3.23 -1.02
N SER A 178 -33.22 2.01 -1.55
CA SER A 178 -32.19 0.96 -1.45
C SER A 178 -30.87 1.35 -2.13
N SER A 179 -30.95 2.03 -3.28
CA SER A 179 -29.77 2.54 -3.99
C SER A 179 -29.10 3.67 -3.22
N THR A 180 -29.88 4.50 -2.53
CA THR A 180 -29.36 5.59 -1.69
C THR A 180 -28.69 5.02 -0.44
N ALA A 181 -29.30 4.05 0.23
CA ALA A 181 -28.72 3.34 1.37
C ALA A 181 -27.42 2.63 1.00
N ASN A 182 -27.36 2.01 -0.19
CA ASN A 182 -26.14 1.40 -0.71
C ASN A 182 -25.05 2.44 -1.00
N LEU A 183 -25.39 3.59 -1.59
CA LEU A 183 -24.42 4.66 -1.81
C LEU A 183 -23.91 5.26 -0.50
N GLN A 184 -24.77 5.40 0.51
CA GLN A 184 -24.34 5.79 1.86
C GLN A 184 -23.39 4.78 2.47
N SER A 185 -23.69 3.48 2.36
CA SER A 185 -22.81 2.42 2.87
C SER A 185 -21.47 2.40 2.14
N ALA A 186 -21.48 2.57 0.82
CA ALA A 186 -20.27 2.68 0.00
C ALA A 186 -19.45 3.93 0.34
N SER A 187 -20.11 5.07 0.61
CA SER A 187 -19.43 6.29 1.09
C SER A 187 -18.75 6.05 2.43
N GLN A 188 -19.43 5.36 3.35
CA GLN A 188 -18.91 5.07 4.69
C GLN A 188 -17.71 4.11 4.63
N GLU A 189 -17.75 3.11 3.76
CA GLU A 189 -16.62 2.22 3.50
C GLU A 189 -15.44 2.98 2.87
N HIS A 190 -15.72 3.90 1.94
CA HIS A 190 -14.69 4.74 1.34
C HIS A 190 -14.02 5.67 2.36
N ASP A 191 -14.79 6.26 3.28
CA ASP A 191 -14.28 7.07 4.37
C ASP A 191 -13.43 6.25 5.35
N MET A 192 -13.85 5.02 5.68
CA MET A 192 -13.06 4.10 6.51
C MET A 192 -11.74 3.74 5.83
N LEU A 193 -11.75 3.44 4.52
CA LEU A 193 -10.53 3.17 3.75
C LEU A 193 -9.60 4.38 3.72
N ASN A 194 -10.16 5.58 3.57
CA ASN A 194 -9.36 6.80 3.55
C ASN A 194 -8.75 7.08 4.93
N LEU A 195 -9.48 6.78 6.01
CA LEU A 195 -8.97 6.82 7.38
C LEU A 195 -7.85 5.78 7.60
N LEU A 196 -8.02 4.55 7.13
CA LEU A 196 -7.00 3.49 7.16
C LEU A 196 -5.74 3.86 6.37
N ILE A 197 -5.89 4.46 5.19
CA ILE A 197 -4.75 4.94 4.39
C ILE A 197 -4.08 6.13 5.11
N GLY A 198 -4.87 7.01 5.73
CA GLY A 198 -4.37 8.10 6.56
C GLY A 198 -3.55 7.60 7.74
N THR A 199 -4.06 6.61 8.49
CA THR A 199 -3.35 6.01 9.62
C THR A 199 -2.12 5.23 9.16
N SER A 200 -2.20 4.49 8.05
CA SER A 200 -1.05 3.81 7.45
C SER A 200 0.05 4.81 7.08
N LYS A 201 -0.29 5.94 6.44
CA LYS A 201 0.67 7.01 6.15
C LYS A 201 1.28 7.59 7.42
N GLN A 202 0.47 7.83 8.44
CA GLN A 202 0.95 8.37 9.70
C GLN A 202 1.88 7.39 10.42
N LEU A 203 1.60 6.08 10.38
CA LEU A 203 2.48 5.03 10.90
C LEU A 203 3.80 4.97 10.12
N VAL A 204 3.73 4.98 8.78
CA VAL A 204 4.92 4.98 7.92
C VAL A 204 5.78 6.22 8.16
N THR A 205 5.18 7.40 8.27
CA THR A 205 5.90 8.64 8.60
C THR A 205 6.49 8.60 10.02
N ALA A 206 5.79 8.03 11.00
CA ALA A 206 6.31 7.88 12.35
C ALA A 206 7.51 6.92 12.40
N LEU A 207 7.46 5.84 11.62
CA LEU A 207 8.55 4.88 11.50
C LEU A 207 9.76 5.48 10.78
N GLU A 208 9.53 6.18 9.66
CA GLU A 208 10.57 6.92 8.93
C GLU A 208 11.23 7.99 9.80
N GLN A 209 10.45 8.72 10.61
CA GLN A 209 10.99 9.73 11.52
C GLN A 209 11.82 9.10 12.64
N THR A 210 11.43 7.93 13.15
CA THR A 210 12.19 7.19 14.16
C THR A 210 13.52 6.70 13.59
N ASP A 211 13.51 6.16 12.37
CA ASP A 211 14.72 5.75 11.65
C ASP A 211 15.64 6.94 11.35
N TRP A 212 15.08 8.10 11.00
CA TRP A 212 15.86 9.33 10.80
C TRP A 212 16.48 9.82 12.11
N LEU A 213 15.72 9.83 13.21
CA LEU A 213 16.22 10.21 14.53
C LEU A 213 17.32 9.27 15.03
N ASP A 214 17.17 7.96 14.83
CA ASP A 214 18.20 6.98 15.20
C ASP A 214 19.51 7.23 14.43
N ARG A 215 19.42 7.45 13.11
CA ARG A 215 20.59 7.83 12.30
C ARG A 215 21.24 9.12 12.78
N VAL A 216 20.45 10.14 13.14
CA VAL A 216 20.96 11.41 13.68
C VAL A 216 21.63 11.21 15.04
N LEU A 217 21.07 10.38 15.92
CA LEU A 217 21.67 10.06 17.22
C LEU A 217 23.01 9.33 17.08
N ILE A 218 23.11 8.37 16.16
CA ILE A 218 24.38 7.68 15.87
C ILE A 218 25.43 8.67 15.37
N ILE A 219 25.07 9.57 14.44
CA ILE A 219 25.98 10.61 13.92
C ILE A 219 26.40 11.56 15.06
N ALA A 220 25.46 12.01 15.88
CA ALA A 220 25.74 12.90 17.00
C ALA A 220 26.69 12.25 18.02
N ALA A 221 26.46 10.97 18.35
CA ALA A 221 27.33 10.20 19.23
C ALA A 221 28.74 10.05 18.64
N LEU A 222 28.87 9.77 17.34
CA LEU A 222 30.17 9.69 16.65
C LEU A 222 30.92 11.02 16.66
N VAL A 223 30.23 12.13 16.39
CA VAL A 223 30.81 13.47 16.42
C VAL A 223 31.27 13.82 17.84
N PHE A 224 30.44 13.55 18.85
CA PHE A 224 30.80 13.78 20.25
C PHE A 224 32.00 12.94 20.68
N PHE A 225 32.01 11.64 20.34
CA PHE A 225 33.14 10.76 20.60
C PHE A 225 34.42 11.26 19.91
N GLY A 226 34.31 11.65 18.63
CA GLY A 226 35.42 12.22 17.87
C GLY A 226 35.97 13.48 18.51
N LEU A 227 35.09 14.40 18.93
CA LEU A 227 35.48 15.61 19.67
C LEU A 227 36.17 15.29 20.99
N VAL A 228 35.68 14.32 21.76
CA VAL A 228 36.29 13.88 23.02
C VAL A 228 37.67 13.28 22.76
N VAL A 229 37.80 12.39 21.78
CA VAL A 229 39.09 11.80 21.40
C VAL A 229 40.07 12.88 20.95
N LEU A 230 39.62 13.81 20.09
CA LEU A 230 40.45 14.91 19.60
C LEU A 230 40.83 15.87 20.73
N PHE A 231 39.94 16.10 21.69
CA PHE A 231 40.21 16.91 22.88
C PHE A 231 41.25 16.24 23.79
N ILE A 232 41.11 14.93 24.03
CA ILE A 232 42.09 14.15 24.79
C ILE A 232 43.43 14.13 24.06
N LEU A 233 43.45 13.93 22.75
CA LEU A 233 44.66 14.00 21.94
C LEU A 233 45.28 15.39 22.00
N LYS A 234 44.49 16.45 21.86
CA LYS A 234 44.96 17.83 22.01
C LYS A 234 45.61 18.00 23.39
N GLN A 235 44.93 17.66 24.47
CA GLN A 235 45.46 17.85 25.81
C GLN A 235 46.68 16.96 26.09
N ARG A 236 46.66 15.71 25.61
CA ARG A 236 47.75 14.75 25.85
C ARG A 236 48.95 14.96 24.95
N ILE A 237 48.77 15.17 23.65
CA ILE A 237 49.86 15.45 22.71
C ILE A 237 50.40 16.85 22.95
N LEU A 238 49.58 17.88 23.20
CA LEU A 238 50.14 19.19 23.51
C LEU A 238 50.81 19.19 24.89
N ASP A 239 50.23 18.72 25.99
CA ASP A 239 50.93 18.85 27.29
C ASP A 239 52.15 17.93 27.43
N ARG A 240 52.13 16.76 26.76
CA ARG A 240 53.23 15.80 26.83
C ARG A 240 54.24 16.04 25.70
N GLY A 241 53.78 16.38 24.50
CA GLY A 241 54.62 16.80 23.37
C GLY A 241 55.24 18.17 23.57
N LEU A 242 54.56 19.16 24.17
CA LEU A 242 55.17 20.44 24.56
C LEU A 242 56.18 20.23 25.68
N ARG A 243 55.96 19.34 26.66
CA ARG A 243 57.00 19.03 27.67
C ARG A 243 58.20 18.30 27.07
N ILE A 244 57.99 17.33 26.17
CA ILE A 244 59.08 16.67 25.45
C ILE A 244 59.81 17.67 24.55
N ALA A 245 59.09 18.51 23.80
CA ALA A 245 59.68 19.51 22.92
C ALA A 245 60.41 20.58 23.74
N PHE A 246 59.85 21.05 24.85
CA PHE A 246 60.50 22.01 25.75
C PHE A 246 61.69 21.40 26.51
N TRP A 247 61.64 20.12 26.84
CA TRP A 247 62.78 19.39 27.42
C TRP A 247 63.89 19.18 26.39
N TRP A 248 63.56 18.80 25.15
CA TRP A 248 64.51 18.67 24.04
C TRP A 248 65.08 20.03 23.60
N THR A 249 64.31 21.12 23.56
CA THR A 249 64.84 22.46 23.28
C THR A 249 65.65 23.03 24.44
N ARG A 250 65.40 22.59 25.68
CA ARG A 250 66.24 22.92 26.84
C ARG A 250 67.55 22.13 26.86
N PHE A 251 67.58 20.93 26.28
CA PHE A 251 68.75 20.06 26.23
C PHE A 251 69.61 20.25 24.97
N VAL A 252 69.36 21.29 24.18
CA VAL A 252 70.28 21.77 23.14
C VAL A 252 71.07 22.98 23.68
N PRO A 253 72.26 22.79 24.27
CA PRO A 253 73.20 23.88 24.49
C PRO A 253 74.02 24.12 23.21
N GLY A 254 73.83 25.29 22.58
CA GLY A 254 74.75 25.83 21.58
C GLY A 254 74.08 26.31 20.28
N LEU A 255 73.47 27.49 20.31
CA LEU A 255 74.03 28.66 19.63
C LEU A 255 73.31 29.91 20.12
N ASP A 256 73.96 30.64 21.03
CA ASP A 256 73.72 32.05 21.20
C ASP A 256 74.43 32.78 20.04
N GLY A 257 73.74 33.72 19.41
CA GLY A 257 74.19 34.34 18.17
C GLY A 257 73.07 35.05 17.40
N SER A 258 72.59 36.15 17.95
CA SER A 258 72.20 37.36 17.18
C SER A 258 71.38 37.16 15.88
N ARG A 259 70.06 37.06 16.01
CA ARG A 259 69.09 37.76 15.14
C ARG A 259 67.90 38.16 16.02
N GLY A 260 67.95 39.29 16.71
CA GLY A 260 68.06 40.57 16.04
C GLY A 260 66.79 40.83 15.25
N ARG A 261 65.70 41.10 15.99
CA ARG A 261 64.66 42.09 15.66
C ARG A 261 64.86 42.76 14.29
N ALA A 262 64.25 42.22 13.24
CA ALA A 262 64.01 42.92 11.98
C ALA A 262 62.85 42.25 11.25
N THR A 263 61.84 43.07 10.94
CA THR A 263 60.89 42.94 9.82
C THR A 263 59.98 41.70 9.83
N GLY A 264 58.76 41.72 10.37
CA GLY A 264 57.96 42.88 10.79
C GLY A 264 57.52 43.78 9.63
N GLU A 265 57.57 43.32 8.38
CA GLU A 265 57.01 43.95 7.16
C GLU A 265 57.46 43.06 5.99
N LYS A 266 56.56 42.72 5.03
CA LYS A 266 56.75 41.88 3.81
C LYS A 266 56.01 40.52 3.75
N LEU A 267 54.84 40.40 4.39
CA LEU A 267 53.80 39.42 3.98
C LEU A 267 52.42 40.07 3.81
N LYS A 268 52.40 41.33 3.35
CA LYS A 268 51.20 42.05 2.89
C LYS A 268 51.28 42.43 1.41
N GLU A 269 52.18 41.80 0.66
CA GLU A 269 52.48 42.18 -0.74
C GLU A 269 52.74 40.94 -1.61
N VAL A 270 51.95 39.89 -1.45
CA VAL A 270 51.76 38.84 -2.49
C VAL A 270 50.32 38.36 -2.40
N VAL A 271 49.38 39.32 -2.45
CA VAL A 271 47.95 39.06 -2.70
C VAL A 271 47.50 40.14 -3.68
N THR A 272 48.07 40.15 -4.89
CA THR A 272 47.52 40.79 -6.10
C THR A 272 48.46 40.52 -7.28
N ASP A 273 48.40 39.32 -7.86
CA ASP A 273 48.47 39.08 -9.31
C ASP A 273 48.24 37.58 -9.56
N VAL A 274 47.01 37.17 -9.86
CA VAL A 274 46.50 36.87 -11.21
C VAL A 274 47.23 35.69 -11.88
N GLY A 275 46.47 34.61 -12.06
CA GLY A 275 46.39 33.98 -13.39
C GLY A 275 46.98 32.58 -13.56
N ALA A 276 46.05 31.63 -13.75
CA ALA A 276 46.15 30.40 -14.54
C ALA A 276 46.76 29.13 -13.92
N GLY A 277 45.88 28.13 -13.73
CA GLY A 277 46.25 26.71 -13.77
C GLY A 277 45.59 25.83 -12.69
N THR A 278 44.34 25.42 -12.93
CA THR A 278 43.71 24.10 -12.64
C THR A 278 44.57 23.09 -11.85
N SER A 279 44.15 22.34 -10.81
CA SER A 279 42.86 21.85 -10.30
C SER A 279 43.24 20.96 -9.09
N LEU A 280 42.62 20.98 -7.91
CA LEU A 280 41.40 20.26 -7.49
C LEU A 280 41.24 20.47 -5.96
N THR A 281 40.02 20.24 -5.46
CA THR A 281 39.61 20.08 -4.05
C THR A 281 39.40 21.34 -3.20
N SER A 282 38.23 21.98 -3.38
CA SER A 282 37.45 22.62 -2.31
C SER A 282 36.46 21.56 -1.76
N VAL A 283 36.01 21.50 -0.52
CA VAL A 283 35.69 22.50 0.51
C VAL A 283 35.79 21.81 1.88
N VAL A 284 36.50 22.39 2.86
CA VAL A 284 36.29 22.05 4.28
C VAL A 284 36.25 23.33 5.11
N VAL A 285 35.02 23.64 5.52
CA VAL A 285 34.57 24.21 6.82
C VAL A 285 35.04 25.61 7.20
N ALA A 286 34.09 26.52 7.09
CA ALA A 286 34.01 27.74 7.89
C ALA A 286 33.28 27.48 9.22
N ALA A 287 33.59 28.35 10.18
CA ALA A 287 32.83 28.76 11.36
C ALA A 287 33.03 27.96 12.66
N THR A 288 33.86 28.54 13.54
CA THR A 288 33.68 28.49 14.98
C THR A 288 33.08 29.78 15.50
N ALA A 289 32.15 29.63 16.46
CA ALA A 289 31.82 30.53 17.58
C ALA A 289 30.89 31.73 17.27
N ILE A 290 29.93 32.18 18.10
CA ILE A 290 29.64 32.10 19.56
C ILE A 290 28.08 32.35 19.76
N PRO A 291 27.54 32.73 20.93
CA PRO A 291 26.96 31.97 22.06
C PRO A 291 25.40 32.03 22.20
N SER A 292 24.91 31.34 23.23
CA SER A 292 23.62 31.48 23.93
C SER A 292 23.22 32.92 24.32
N THR A 293 21.97 33.31 24.07
CA THR A 293 21.19 34.26 24.88
C THR A 293 19.69 33.96 24.81
N LEU A 294 19.10 33.71 25.98
CA LEU A 294 17.66 33.76 26.24
C LEU A 294 17.22 35.23 26.44
N ALA A 295 15.92 35.46 26.19
CA ALA A 295 15.05 36.52 26.71
C ALA A 295 14.96 37.89 25.99
N SER A 296 13.81 38.07 25.31
CA SER A 296 12.92 39.25 25.17
C SER A 296 12.31 39.18 23.75
N VAL A 297 11.00 39.21 23.52
CA VAL A 297 10.04 40.26 23.86
C VAL A 297 8.62 39.66 23.87
N LEU A 298 7.86 40.02 24.90
CA LEU A 298 6.41 39.82 25.07
C LEU A 298 5.62 40.83 24.24
N ALA A 299 4.35 40.47 23.97
CA ALA A 299 3.22 41.28 23.49
C ALA A 299 3.05 41.39 21.96
N VAL A 300 2.02 40.75 21.42
CA VAL A 300 0.68 41.34 21.28
C VAL A 300 -0.34 40.21 21.10
N THR A 301 -1.27 40.11 22.05
CA THR A 301 -2.58 39.47 21.90
C THR A 301 -3.63 40.53 22.22
N ALA A 302 -4.58 40.73 21.31
CA ALA A 302 -5.84 41.40 21.59
C ALA A 302 -6.98 40.39 21.38
N THR A 303 -7.46 39.82 22.50
CA THR A 303 -8.87 39.79 22.98
C THR A 303 -10.00 39.93 21.93
N LEU A 304 -11.14 39.20 21.91
CA LEU A 304 -12.02 38.45 22.84
C LEU A 304 -13.21 37.87 21.99
N PRO A 305 -14.30 37.22 22.52
CA PRO A 305 -14.51 36.40 23.73
C PRO A 305 -15.34 35.09 23.52
N GLY A 306 -15.27 34.18 24.52
CA GLY A 306 -16.44 33.49 25.09
C GLY A 306 -16.78 32.06 24.63
N HIS A 307 -16.52 31.05 25.46
CA HIS A 307 -17.53 30.33 26.28
C HIS A 307 -16.84 29.22 27.11
N SER A 308 -17.14 29.21 28.41
CA SER A 308 -16.72 28.25 29.43
C SER A 308 -17.48 26.92 29.33
N ILE A 309 -16.87 25.81 29.77
CA ILE A 309 -17.33 24.98 30.90
C ILE A 309 -16.22 23.98 31.26
N ASP A 310 -16.02 23.90 32.58
CA ASP A 310 -15.08 23.10 33.36
C ASP A 310 -15.68 21.71 33.64
N VAL A 311 -14.86 20.69 33.90
CA VAL A 311 -15.06 19.64 34.93
C VAL A 311 -13.89 18.64 34.87
N SER A 312 -13.30 18.47 36.06
CA SER A 312 -12.21 17.58 36.41
C SER A 312 -12.69 16.17 36.82
N GLN A 313 -11.73 15.24 36.88
CA GLN A 313 -11.58 14.11 37.84
C GLN A 313 -11.61 12.66 37.31
N THR A 314 -10.43 12.04 37.48
CA THR A 314 -10.11 10.73 38.09
C THR A 314 -10.59 9.39 37.49
N GLU A 315 -9.55 8.60 37.18
CA GLU A 315 -9.35 7.16 37.42
C GLU A 315 -10.01 6.08 36.55
N GLU A 316 -9.21 5.00 36.45
CA GLU A 316 -9.52 3.62 36.07
C GLU A 316 -9.43 3.14 34.60
N SER A 317 -8.36 2.35 34.39
CA SER A 317 -8.41 0.97 33.91
C SER A 317 -8.43 0.66 32.41
N VAL A 318 -7.45 -0.18 32.06
CA VAL A 318 -7.17 -0.87 30.79
C VAL A 318 -8.26 -1.92 30.50
N PRO A 319 -8.66 -2.14 29.23
CA PRO A 319 -8.20 -3.33 28.49
C PRO A 319 -7.88 -3.00 27.01
N LEU A 320 -6.73 -3.43 26.49
CA LEU A 320 -6.54 -4.73 25.81
C LEU A 320 -7.46 -4.95 24.58
N TRP A 321 -7.05 -4.40 23.44
CA TRP A 321 -7.10 -5.12 22.16
C TRP A 321 -6.02 -4.52 21.22
N GLY A 322 -4.97 -5.31 20.98
CA GLY A 322 -3.94 -4.99 20.00
C GLY A 322 -4.32 -5.64 18.68
N VAL A 323 -4.91 -4.87 17.77
CA VAL A 323 -4.94 -5.19 16.35
C VAL A 323 -3.67 -4.61 15.74
N ALA A 324 -2.69 -5.49 15.54
CA ALA A 324 -1.55 -5.21 14.69
C ALA A 324 -1.96 -5.54 13.25
N SER A 325 -2.16 -4.50 12.45
CA SER A 325 -2.14 -4.60 10.98
C SER A 325 -1.03 -3.69 10.49
N GLU A 326 0.13 -4.30 10.24
CA GLU A 326 1.25 -3.67 9.56
C GLU A 326 0.95 -3.58 8.06
N SER A 327 1.15 -2.38 7.53
CA SER A 327 0.92 -2.00 6.16
C SER A 327 2.10 -2.37 5.27
N ALA A 328 1.81 -3.03 4.15
CA ALA A 328 2.74 -3.16 3.03
C ALA A 328 2.63 -1.94 2.10
N ALA A 329 3.74 -1.20 2.00
CA ALA A 329 3.97 -0.19 0.99
C ALA A 329 4.29 -0.84 -0.37
N THR A 330 3.70 -0.28 -1.42
CA THR A 330 3.92 -0.61 -2.84
C THR A 330 4.75 0.45 -3.53
N ALA A 331 5.76 0.04 -4.29
CA ALA A 331 6.42 0.75 -5.40
C ALA A 331 7.29 -0.31 -6.12
N ASP A 332 7.48 -0.39 -7.43
CA ASP A 332 7.23 0.51 -8.56
C ASP A 332 7.35 -0.32 -9.85
N SER A 333 6.80 0.21 -10.94
CA SER A 333 6.82 -0.34 -12.31
C SER A 333 7.97 0.23 -13.15
N GLY A 334 8.42 -0.54 -14.16
CA GLY A 334 9.23 -0.04 -15.27
C GLY A 334 9.68 -1.18 -16.18
N SER A 335 8.86 -1.59 -17.15
CA SER A 335 8.93 -1.18 -18.57
C SER A 335 10.21 -1.64 -19.29
N THR A 336 10.07 -2.47 -20.34
CA THR A 336 10.63 -2.26 -21.70
C THR A 336 10.45 -3.47 -22.64
N LEU A 337 9.78 -3.21 -23.77
CA LEU A 337 10.04 -3.66 -25.16
C LEU A 337 9.84 -5.15 -25.53
N VAL A 338 8.81 -5.53 -26.30
CA VAL A 338 8.69 -5.45 -27.79
C VAL A 338 9.78 -6.23 -28.54
N SER A 339 9.42 -7.37 -29.16
CA SER A 339 9.69 -7.71 -30.58
C SER A 339 9.23 -9.15 -30.95
N GLU A 340 8.29 -9.20 -31.90
CA GLU A 340 8.09 -10.13 -33.04
C GLU A 340 8.11 -11.69 -32.93
N PRO A 341 7.16 -12.41 -33.58
CA PRO A 341 7.13 -13.87 -33.64
C PRO A 341 7.75 -14.44 -34.93
N VAL A 342 8.52 -15.52 -34.83
CA VAL A 342 8.96 -16.34 -35.97
C VAL A 342 8.27 -17.69 -35.94
N HIS A 343 7.45 -17.93 -36.97
CA HIS A 343 6.98 -19.24 -37.42
C HIS A 343 8.15 -20.07 -37.97
N VAL A 344 8.25 -21.35 -37.60
CA VAL A 344 8.79 -22.40 -38.49
C VAL A 344 8.05 -23.71 -38.20
N GLU A 345 7.25 -24.16 -39.17
CA GLU A 345 6.93 -25.56 -39.41
C GLU A 345 8.16 -26.26 -40.03
N LEU A 346 8.51 -27.44 -39.50
CA LEU A 346 8.58 -28.71 -40.23
C LEU A 346 8.88 -29.85 -39.26
#